data_AF-A0A510KWQ8-F1
#
_entry.id   AF-A0A510KWQ8-F1
#
_cell.length_a   1.000
_cell.length_b   1.000
_cell.length_c   1.000
_cell.angle_alpha   90.00
_cell.angle_beta   90.00
_cell.angle_gamma   90.00
#
_symmetry.space_group_name_H-M   'P 1'
#
loop_
_entity.id
_entity.type
_entity.pdbx_description
1 polymer ?
#
loop_
_entity_poly.entity_id
_entity_poly.type
_entity_poly.pdbx_seq_one_letter_code
_entity_poly.pdbx_strand_id
1 'polypeptide(L)'
;MAYTEIDRENKKIRLFYPTNKPAKRIKEWQEELKGYDIEIIPQNTITDDQMKLCYVLFDQFANSKGWGLDYTKNYFKALFGTVYEISNFSLSPMKKNALTLEQATNFIQFIIEFAIEQDVNLYIRFKG
;
A
#
# COMPACT_ATOMS: atom_id res chain seq x y z
N MET A 1 4.81 -0.13 -20.67
CA MET A 1 5.36 -0.17 -19.30
C MET A 1 6.64 -0.97 -19.34
N ALA A 2 7.71 -0.52 -18.69
CA ALA A 2 8.86 -1.37 -18.45
C ALA A 2 8.50 -2.36 -17.34
N TYR A 3 8.85 -3.63 -17.48
CA TYR A 3 8.64 -4.65 -16.44
C TYR A 3 9.90 -5.51 -16.31
N THR A 4 10.03 -6.21 -15.19
CA THR A 4 11.18 -7.05 -14.86
C THR A 4 10.74 -8.50 -14.72
N GLU A 5 11.51 -9.41 -15.30
CA GLU A 5 11.31 -10.86 -15.18
C GLU A 5 12.54 -11.49 -14.51
N ILE A 6 12.32 -12.42 -13.59
CA ILE A 6 13.37 -13.27 -13.03
C ILE A 6 13.30 -14.62 -13.73
N ASP A 7 14.17 -14.82 -14.72
CA ASP A 7 14.34 -16.09 -15.42
C ASP A 7 15.20 -17.02 -14.55
N ARG A 8 14.53 -17.93 -13.84
CA ARG A 8 15.17 -18.86 -12.91
C ARG A 8 15.93 -19.97 -13.62
N GLU A 9 15.49 -20.37 -14.82
CA GLU A 9 16.12 -21.45 -15.59
C GLU A 9 17.49 -21.02 -16.11
N ASN A 10 17.57 -19.81 -16.66
CA ASN A 10 18.82 -19.26 -17.19
C ASN A 10 19.58 -18.40 -16.18
N LYS A 11 19.08 -18.26 -14.95
CA LYS A 11 19.66 -17.44 -13.86
C LYS A 11 19.89 -15.99 -14.29
N LYS A 12 18.88 -15.36 -14.92
CA LYS A 12 18.97 -13.99 -15.45
C LYS A 12 17.82 -13.11 -14.93
N ILE A 13 18.14 -11.86 -14.60
CA ILE A 13 17.15 -10.80 -14.39
C ILE A 13 17.02 -10.03 -15.71
N ARG A 14 15.81 -9.95 -16.27
CA ARG A 14 15.53 -9.31 -17.56
C ARG A 14 14.75 -8.02 -17.36
N LEU A 15 15.27 -6.92 -17.91
CA LEU A 15 14.65 -5.60 -17.90
C LEU A 15 14.07 -5.32 -19.30
N PHE A 16 12.75 -5.24 -19.40
CA PHE A 16 12.08 -4.95 -20.68
C PHE A 16 11.83 -3.45 -20.79
N TYR A 17 12.24 -2.84 -21.89
CA TYR A 17 12.00 -1.42 -22.16
C TYR A 17 11.34 -1.22 -23.53
N PRO A 18 10.51 -0.18 -23.70
CA PRO A 18 9.89 0.14 -24.99
C PRO A 18 10.94 0.61 -26.01
N THR A 19 10.98 0.00 -27.19
CA THR A 19 11.92 0.35 -28.27
C THR A 19 11.66 1.70 -28.91
N ASN A 20 10.50 2.31 -28.64
CA ASN A 20 10.16 3.68 -29.06
C ASN A 20 10.82 4.78 -28.19
N LYS A 21 11.70 4.42 -27.26
CA LYS A 21 12.48 5.34 -26.42
C LYS A 21 13.99 5.07 -26.54
N PRO A 22 14.87 6.06 -26.28
CA PRO A 22 16.31 5.92 -26.48
C PRO A 22 16.92 4.79 -25.62
N ALA A 23 17.58 3.82 -26.27
CA ALA A 23 18.13 2.60 -25.65
C ALA A 23 19.49 2.78 -24.97
N LYS A 24 20.22 3.87 -25.25
CA LYS A 24 21.64 4.03 -24.83
C LYS A 24 21.81 3.93 -23.31
N ARG A 25 20.90 4.56 -22.57
CA ARG A 25 20.92 4.61 -21.10
C ARG A 25 20.66 3.25 -20.43
N ILE A 26 19.91 2.35 -21.09
CA ILE A 26 19.58 1.03 -20.55
C ILE A 26 20.78 0.08 -20.60
N LYS A 27 21.64 0.20 -21.63
CA LYS A 27 22.88 -0.59 -21.73
C LYS A 27 23.89 -0.17 -20.67
N GLU A 28 23.99 1.12 -20.37
CA GLU A 28 24.82 1.65 -19.29
C GLU A 28 24.37 1.09 -17.93
N TRP A 29 23.05 1.08 -17.67
CA TRP A 29 22.48 0.46 -16.47
C TRP A 29 22.75 -1.04 -16.36
N GLN A 30 22.79 -1.77 -17.48
CA GLN A 30 23.09 -3.21 -17.43
C GLN A 30 24.49 -3.49 -16.86
N GLU A 31 25.50 -2.71 -17.24
CA GLU A 31 26.85 -2.87 -16.69
C GLU A 31 26.94 -2.37 -15.24
N GLU A 32 26.29 -1.25 -14.93
CA GLU A 32 26.22 -0.70 -13.57
C GLU A 32 25.59 -1.70 -12.58
N LEU A 33 24.45 -2.31 -12.95
CA LEU A 33 23.73 -3.27 -12.11
C LEU A 33 24.49 -4.57 -11.84
N LYS A 34 25.45 -4.97 -12.70
CA LYS A 34 26.30 -6.15 -12.43
C LYS A 34 27.23 -5.93 -11.25
N GLY A 35 27.55 -4.67 -10.93
CA GLY A 35 28.43 -4.31 -9.81
C GLY A 35 27.70 -4.11 -8.49
N TYR A 36 26.37 -4.20 -8.45
CA TYR A 36 25.56 -3.99 -7.25
C TYR A 36 25.21 -5.32 -6.57
N ASP A 37 25.26 -5.32 -5.24
CA ASP A 37 24.75 -6.43 -4.44
C ASP A 37 23.22 -6.46 -4.45
N ILE A 38 22.66 -7.66 -4.37
CA ILE A 38 21.22 -7.86 -4.19
C ILE A 38 20.95 -7.96 -2.68
N GLU A 39 20.30 -6.94 -2.13
CA GLU A 39 19.87 -6.92 -0.73
C GLU A 39 18.38 -7.27 -0.61
N ILE A 40 18.05 -8.23 0.28
CA ILE A 40 16.67 -8.57 0.63
C ILE A 40 16.37 -7.96 2.00
N ILE A 41 15.56 -6.90 2.02
CA ILE A 41 15.17 -6.22 3.26
C ILE A 41 13.76 -6.69 3.65
N PRO A 42 13.59 -7.43 4.76
CA PRO A 42 12.26 -7.75 5.27
C PRO A 42 11.57 -6.48 5.74
N GLN A 43 10.30 -6.31 5.38
CA GLN A 43 9.51 -5.18 5.83
C GLN A 43 8.33 -5.66 6.68
N ASN A 44 8.21 -5.11 7.89
CA ASN A 44 7.04 -5.28 8.74
C ASN A 44 5.96 -4.30 8.27
N THR A 45 5.13 -4.70 7.31
CA THR A 45 4.09 -3.84 6.71
C THR A 45 2.69 -4.37 6.96
N ILE A 46 1.70 -3.49 6.84
CA ILE A 46 0.28 -3.81 6.80
C ILE A 46 0.01 -4.98 5.87
N THR A 47 -0.74 -5.99 6.32
CA THR A 47 -1.10 -7.12 5.45
C THR A 47 -2.11 -6.72 4.37
N ASP A 48 -2.19 -7.51 3.31
CA ASP A 48 -3.24 -7.33 2.29
C ASP A 48 -4.65 -7.41 2.90
N ASP A 49 -4.85 -8.24 3.92
CA ASP A 49 -6.16 -8.40 4.56
C ASP A 49 -6.51 -7.23 5.48
N GLN A 50 -5.55 -6.69 6.23
CA GLN A 50 -5.73 -5.44 6.97
C GLN A 50 -6.01 -4.27 6.01
N MET A 51 -5.30 -4.18 4.88
CA MET A 51 -5.57 -3.17 3.86
C MET A 51 -6.99 -3.31 3.32
N LYS A 52 -7.41 -4.52 2.92
CA LYS A 52 -8.79 -4.78 2.45
C LYS A 52 -9.82 -4.40 3.51
N LEU A 53 -9.57 -4.73 4.77
CA LEU A 53 -10.45 -4.36 5.89
C LEU A 53 -10.58 -2.84 6.00
N CYS A 54 -9.49 -2.08 5.97
CA CYS A 54 -9.55 -0.61 5.95
C CYS A 54 -10.46 -0.09 4.82
N TYR A 55 -10.33 -0.64 3.61
CA TYR A 55 -11.16 -0.24 2.48
C TYR A 55 -12.65 -0.58 2.67
N VAL A 56 -12.97 -1.72 3.26
CA VAL A 56 -14.35 -2.07 3.63
C VAL A 56 -14.90 -1.09 4.67
N LEU A 57 -14.12 -0.77 5.70
CA LEU A 57 -14.53 0.18 6.75
C LEU A 57 -14.75 1.59 6.17
N PHE A 58 -13.87 2.04 5.27
CA PHE A 58 -14.06 3.32 4.59
C PHE A 58 -15.33 3.34 3.75
N ASP A 59 -15.60 2.29 2.98
CA ASP A 59 -16.81 2.21 2.15
C ASP A 59 -18.08 2.23 3.01
N GLN A 60 -18.12 1.46 4.09
CA GLN A 60 -19.26 1.44 5.00
C GLN A 60 -19.50 2.79 5.67
N PHE A 61 -18.42 3.41 6.17
CA PHE A 61 -18.51 4.74 6.76
C PHE A 61 -18.96 5.78 5.74
N ALA A 62 -18.36 5.76 4.55
CA ALA A 62 -18.68 6.66 3.46
C ALA A 62 -20.16 6.56 3.08
N ASN A 63 -20.65 5.33 2.87
CA ASN A 63 -22.06 5.08 2.53
C ASN A 63 -23.01 5.55 3.63
N SER A 64 -22.66 5.35 4.91
CA SER A 64 -23.47 5.83 6.03
C SER A 64 -23.55 7.36 6.12
N LYS A 65 -22.46 8.07 5.80
CA LYS A 65 -22.40 9.55 5.83
C LYS A 65 -22.74 10.22 4.49
N GLY A 66 -22.96 9.46 3.42
CA GLY A 66 -23.14 9.99 2.06
C GLY A 66 -21.86 10.60 1.47
N TRP A 67 -20.69 10.13 1.89
CA TRP A 67 -19.38 10.61 1.44
C TRP A 67 -18.81 9.75 0.30
N GLY A 68 -17.84 10.28 -0.42
CA GLY A 68 -17.04 9.50 -1.36
C GLY A 68 -15.99 8.63 -0.65
N LEU A 69 -15.69 7.46 -1.21
CA LEU A 69 -14.68 6.53 -0.68
C LEU A 69 -13.30 7.20 -0.56
N ASP A 70 -12.84 7.88 -1.61
CA ASP A 70 -11.53 8.54 -1.61
C ASP A 70 -11.44 9.67 -0.58
N TYR A 71 -12.52 10.45 -0.44
CA TYR A 71 -12.61 11.47 0.60
C TYR A 71 -12.50 10.86 1.99
N THR A 72 -13.30 9.82 2.27
CA THR A 72 -13.36 9.14 3.57
C THR A 72 -12.01 8.53 3.93
N LYS A 73 -11.37 7.84 2.98
CA LYS A 73 -10.01 7.33 3.14
C LYS A 73 -9.03 8.45 3.49
N ASN A 74 -9.01 9.54 2.73
CA ASN A 74 -8.07 10.65 2.96
C ASN A 74 -8.35 11.36 4.30
N TYR A 75 -9.62 11.48 4.67
CA TYR A 75 -10.04 12.02 5.96
C TYR A 75 -9.49 11.19 7.13
N PHE A 76 -9.72 9.88 7.14
CA PHE A 76 -9.20 9.01 8.20
C PHE A 76 -7.67 9.00 8.24
N LYS A 77 -7.02 8.98 7.08
CA LYS A 77 -5.55 9.06 7.01
C LYS A 77 -5.02 10.36 7.59
N ALA A 78 -5.64 11.49 7.28
CA ALA A 78 -5.23 12.80 7.81
C ALA A 78 -5.45 12.88 9.33
N LEU A 79 -6.61 12.41 9.80
CA LEU A 79 -6.95 12.44 11.22
C LEU A 79 -6.03 11.54 12.05
N PHE A 80 -5.89 10.28 11.64
CA PHE A 80 -4.98 9.33 12.29
C PHE A 80 -3.52 9.79 12.24
N GLY A 81 -3.07 10.26 11.08
CA GLY A 81 -1.71 10.79 10.91
C GLY A 81 -1.44 12.01 11.80
N THR A 82 -2.46 12.82 12.10
CA THR A 82 -2.34 13.94 13.04
C THR A 82 -2.27 13.44 14.49
N VAL A 83 -3.15 12.52 14.89
CA VAL A 83 -3.23 12.01 16.28
C VAL A 83 -1.98 11.23 16.68
N TYR A 84 -1.43 10.44 15.77
CA TYR A 84 -0.30 9.54 16.03
C TYR A 84 1.03 10.04 15.45
N GLU A 85 1.05 11.27 14.93
CA GLU A 85 2.23 11.90 14.29
C GLU A 85 2.84 11.06 13.14
N ILE A 86 2.00 10.33 12.41
CA ILE A 86 2.39 9.50 11.27
C ILE A 86 2.10 10.25 9.97
N SER A 87 3.11 10.91 9.43
CA SER A 87 2.97 11.69 8.20
C SER A 87 2.97 10.82 6.93
N ASN A 88 2.09 11.16 5.98
CA ASN A 88 2.08 10.65 4.61
C ASN A 88 2.15 9.12 4.45
N PHE A 89 1.62 8.33 5.39
CA PHE A 89 1.70 6.87 5.30
C PHE A 89 0.90 6.28 4.13
N SER A 90 1.23 5.05 3.77
CA SER A 90 0.57 4.24 2.75
C SER A 90 -0.18 3.06 3.39
N LEU A 91 -1.31 2.69 2.81
CA LEU A 91 -2.01 1.44 3.13
C LEU A 91 -1.60 0.27 2.23
N SER A 92 -0.81 0.54 1.18
CA SER A 92 -0.28 -0.50 0.31
C SER A 92 0.98 -1.12 0.94
N PRO A 93 1.03 -2.44 1.16
CA PRO A 93 2.18 -3.14 1.75
C PRO A 93 3.48 -2.98 0.97
N MET A 94 3.38 -2.69 -0.33
CA MET A 94 4.52 -2.61 -1.26
C MET A 94 5.13 -1.21 -1.33
N LYS A 95 4.68 -0.27 -0.49
CA LYS A 95 5.20 1.11 -0.47
C LYS A 95 6.17 1.30 0.69
N LYS A 96 7.22 2.09 0.47
CA LYS A 96 8.27 2.40 1.46
C LYS A 96 7.71 2.96 2.78
N ASN A 97 6.62 3.71 2.70
CA ASN A 97 5.93 4.36 3.81
C ASN A 97 4.66 3.60 4.23
N ALA A 98 4.58 2.28 3.97
CA ALA A 98 3.48 1.47 4.46
C ALA A 98 3.40 1.52 6.00
N LEU A 99 2.18 1.46 6.55
CA LEU A 99 2.01 1.23 7.98
C LEU A 99 2.68 -0.09 8.38
N THR A 100 3.20 -0.16 9.60
CA THR A 100 3.58 -1.44 10.22
C THR A 100 2.34 -2.27 10.57
N LEU A 101 2.50 -3.56 10.88
CA LEU A 101 1.40 -4.40 11.37
C LEU A 101 0.70 -3.80 12.59
N GLU A 102 1.47 -3.26 13.53
CA GLU A 102 0.97 -2.62 14.74
C GLU A 102 0.22 -1.33 14.41
N GLN A 103 0.83 -0.44 13.60
CA GLN A 103 0.17 0.81 13.20
C GLN A 103 -1.11 0.54 12.40
N ALA A 104 -1.13 -0.49 11.55
CA ALA A 104 -2.34 -0.90 10.82
C ALA A 104 -3.44 -1.37 11.77
N THR A 105 -3.09 -2.13 12.81
CA THR A 105 -4.03 -2.57 13.85
C THR A 105 -4.62 -1.36 14.58
N ASN A 106 -3.76 -0.43 15.01
CA ASN A 106 -4.19 0.81 15.66
C ASN A 106 -5.06 1.67 14.74
N PHE A 107 -4.75 1.71 13.44
CA PHE A 107 -5.54 2.47 12.48
C PHE A 107 -6.94 1.85 12.24
N ILE A 108 -7.03 0.53 12.18
CA ILE A 108 -8.32 -0.17 12.09
C ILE A 108 -9.16 0.11 13.35
N GLN A 109 -8.56 -0.01 14.52
CA GLN A 109 -9.22 0.30 15.80
C GLN A 109 -9.72 1.75 15.82
N PHE A 110 -8.87 2.69 15.40
CA PHE A 110 -9.21 4.12 15.31
C PHE A 110 -10.44 4.37 14.43
N ILE A 111 -10.53 3.72 13.25
CA ILE A 111 -11.70 3.85 12.37
C ILE A 111 -12.97 3.32 13.04
N ILE A 112 -12.87 2.20 13.75
CA ILE A 112 -14.01 1.57 14.44
C ILE A 112 -14.50 2.44 15.60
N GLU A 113 -13.59 2.93 16.44
CA GLU A 113 -13.92 3.81 17.57
C GLU A 113 -14.58 5.10 17.08
N PHE A 114 -13.99 5.73 16.06
CA PHE A 114 -14.56 6.93 15.46
C PHE A 114 -15.93 6.67 14.85
N ALA A 115 -16.14 5.52 14.19
CA ALA A 115 -17.46 5.16 13.67
C ALA A 115 -18.51 5.00 14.77
N ILE A 116 -18.15 4.38 15.90
CA ILE A 116 -19.04 4.26 17.07
C ILE A 116 -19.41 5.64 17.61
N GLU A 117 -18.44 6.54 17.78
CA GLU A 117 -18.68 7.92 18.24
C GLU A 117 -19.60 8.71 17.30
N GLN A 118 -19.55 8.40 16.01
CA GLN A 118 -20.34 9.04 14.97
C GLN A 118 -21.68 8.33 14.70
N ASP A 119 -22.07 7.34 15.51
CA ASP A 119 -23.26 6.49 15.35
C ASP A 119 -23.34 5.85 13.94
N VAL A 120 -22.19 5.36 13.46
CA VAL A 120 -22.06 4.66 12.18
C VAL A 120 -21.97 3.17 12.43
N ASN A 121 -22.94 2.42 11.90
CA ASN A 121 -22.98 0.97 12.00
C ASN A 121 -22.00 0.32 11.00
N LEU A 122 -20.91 -0.25 11.53
CA LEU A 122 -19.94 -1.06 10.78
C LEU A 122 -20.27 -2.55 10.92
N TYR A 123 -20.10 -3.33 9.86
CA TYR A 123 -20.43 -4.75 9.87
C TYR A 123 -19.46 -5.58 9.03
N ILE A 124 -19.13 -6.78 9.50
CA ILE A 124 -18.32 -7.73 8.73
C ILE A 124 -19.26 -8.69 8.00
N ARG A 125 -19.27 -8.65 6.67
CA ARG A 125 -19.94 -9.67 5.85
C ARG A 125 -18.93 -10.72 5.42
N PHE A 126 -19.08 -11.92 5.98
CA PHE A 126 -18.47 -13.10 5.37
C PHE A 126 -19.24 -13.40 4.09
N LYS A 127 -18.54 -13.49 2.95
CA LYS A 127 -19.12 -14.18 1.79
C LYS A 127 -19.10 -15.67 2.13
N GLY A 128 -20.28 -16.24 2.34
CA GLY A 128 -20.49 -17.69 2.32
C GLY A 128 -20.28 -18.24 0.91
#